data_AF-A0A4U3AAD5-F1
#
_entry.id   AF-A0A4U3AAD5-F1
#
_cell.length_a   1.000
_cell.length_b   1.000
_cell.length_c   1.000
_cell.angle_alpha   90.00
_cell.angle_beta   90.00
_cell.angle_gamma   90.00
#
_symmetry.space_group_name_H-M   'P 1'
#
loop_
_entity.id
_entity.type
_entity.pdbx_description
1 polymer ?
#
loop_
_entity_poly.entity_id
_entity_poly.type
_entity_poly.pdbx_seq_one_letter_code
_entity_poly.pdbx_strand_id
1 'polypeptide(L)'
;LIDENSNELNREVNVPKSVDYHRLAGNTIIGCLTVMIDREKIPHIEMPSVQPEDTALWLNLLHEGHEAKGIQQVLAKYRIVANSVSRNKIRAAFRYWKLLREQKRLNAVQIFYYFSKYAFHAYRKNKINVVGKTQL
;
A
#
# COMPACT_ATOMS: atom_id res chain seq x y z
N LEU A 1 8.17 10.06 -8.96
CA LEU A 1 6.75 10.06 -9.40
C LEU A 1 6.68 10.90 -10.66
N ILE A 2 5.83 10.58 -11.62
CA ILE A 2 5.71 11.36 -12.87
C ILE A 2 4.28 11.85 -13.11
N ASP A 3 4.13 12.95 -13.84
CA ASP A 3 2.83 13.44 -14.30
C ASP A 3 2.35 12.73 -15.58
N GLU A 4 1.19 13.15 -16.11
CA GLU A 4 0.60 12.61 -17.34
C GLU A 4 1.49 12.80 -18.58
N ASN A 5 2.33 13.84 -18.59
CA ASN A 5 3.26 14.17 -19.66
C ASN A 5 4.65 13.55 -19.45
N SER A 6 4.80 12.69 -18.45
CA SER A 6 6.07 12.04 -18.05
C SER A 6 7.12 12.99 -17.47
N ASN A 7 6.74 14.19 -17.02
CA ASN A 7 7.62 15.06 -16.25
C ASN A 7 7.82 14.52 -14.84
N GLU A 8 9.03 14.63 -14.32
CA GLU A 8 9.34 14.25 -12.94
C GLU A 8 8.66 15.20 -11.96
N LEU A 9 8.02 14.63 -10.94
CA LEU A 9 7.42 15.37 -9.83
C LEU A 9 8.40 15.50 -8.65
N ASN A 10 9.70 15.22 -8.86
CA ASN A 10 10.78 15.27 -7.86
C ASN A 10 10.39 14.66 -6.49
N ARG A 11 9.64 13.57 -6.55
CA ARG A 11 9.11 12.89 -5.37
C ARG A 11 9.38 11.41 -5.42
N GLU A 12 10.16 11.00 -4.43
CA GLU A 12 10.52 9.61 -4.19
C GLU A 12 9.67 9.02 -3.06
N VAL A 13 9.44 7.72 -3.14
CA VAL A 13 8.72 6.97 -2.11
C VAL A 13 9.71 6.05 -1.43
N ASN A 14 10.14 6.44 -0.24
CA ASN A 14 11.04 5.62 0.57
C ASN A 14 10.29 4.44 1.21
N VAL A 15 10.92 3.28 1.21
CA VAL A 15 10.41 2.06 1.84
C VAL A 15 11.25 1.71 3.08
N PRO A 16 10.74 1.02 4.08
CA PRO A 16 11.57 0.51 5.16
C PRO A 16 12.43 -0.67 4.69
N LYS A 17 13.55 -0.93 5.39
CA LYS A 17 14.41 -2.09 5.11
C LYS A 17 13.65 -3.42 5.20
N SER A 18 12.67 -3.51 6.08
CA SER A 18 11.75 -4.65 6.19
C SER A 18 10.34 -4.19 6.52
N VAL A 19 9.36 -4.98 6.09
CA VAL A 19 7.94 -4.82 6.39
C VAL A 19 7.43 -6.11 6.98
N ASP A 20 6.93 -6.04 8.22
CA ASP A 20 6.16 -7.12 8.83
C ASP A 20 4.66 -6.91 8.59
N TYR A 21 3.87 -7.92 8.96
CA TYR A 21 2.42 -7.87 8.85
C TYR A 21 1.81 -6.65 9.55
N HIS A 22 2.23 -6.34 10.78
CA HIS A 22 1.61 -5.29 11.59
C HIS A 22 1.88 -3.90 11.02
N ARG A 23 3.06 -3.72 10.45
CA ARG A 23 3.45 -2.53 9.72
C ARG A 23 2.63 -2.37 8.45
N LEU A 24 2.46 -3.45 7.68
CA LEU A 24 1.63 -3.43 6.48
C LEU A 24 0.15 -3.14 6.81
N ALA A 25 -0.40 -3.80 7.84
CA ALA A 25 -1.78 -3.62 8.28
C ALA A 25 -2.08 -2.17 8.73
N GLY A 26 -1.09 -1.48 9.29
CA GLY A 26 -1.21 -0.06 9.65
C GLY A 26 -0.82 0.93 8.54
N ASN A 27 -0.14 0.48 7.49
CA ASN A 27 0.39 1.32 6.42
C ASN A 27 0.64 0.49 5.15
N THR A 28 -0.23 0.63 4.15
CA THR A 28 -0.18 -0.06 2.85
C THR A 28 0.99 0.45 1.99
N ILE A 29 2.21 0.09 2.39
CA ILE A 29 3.46 0.60 1.82
C ILE A 29 3.98 -0.23 0.65
N ILE A 30 3.59 -1.51 0.57
CA ILE A 30 3.97 -2.41 -0.51
C ILE A 30 3.04 -2.16 -1.70
N GLY A 31 3.60 -1.73 -2.84
CA GLY A 31 2.84 -1.51 -4.07
C GLY A 31 3.08 -2.62 -5.08
N CYS A 32 2.03 -3.07 -5.77
CA CYS A 32 2.12 -4.19 -6.72
C CYS A 32 3.15 -4.00 -7.85
N LEU A 33 3.46 -2.75 -8.23
CA LEU A 33 4.42 -2.46 -9.31
C LEU A 33 5.89 -2.66 -8.90
N THR A 34 6.20 -2.62 -7.60
CA THR A 34 7.57 -2.65 -7.07
C THR A 34 7.90 -3.96 -6.35
N VAL A 35 7.08 -4.99 -6.49
CA VAL A 35 7.27 -6.28 -5.81
C VAL A 35 7.91 -7.27 -6.75
N MET A 36 8.91 -7.99 -6.24
CA MET A 36 9.49 -9.16 -6.85
C MET A 36 9.35 -10.32 -5.86
N ILE A 37 8.89 -11.48 -6.33
CA ILE A 37 8.62 -12.64 -5.49
C ILE A 37 9.54 -13.78 -5.89
N ASP A 38 10.21 -14.34 -4.88
CA ASP A 38 11.03 -15.53 -5.02
C ASP A 38 10.13 -16.77 -5.16
N ARG A 39 10.13 -17.37 -6.36
CA ARG A 39 9.26 -18.51 -6.71
C ARG A 39 9.76 -19.83 -6.15
N GLU A 40 11.03 -19.92 -5.75
CA GLU A 40 11.55 -21.09 -5.04
C GLU A 40 11.00 -21.12 -3.60
N LYS A 41 10.85 -19.94 -2.98
CA LYS A 41 10.24 -19.82 -1.65
C LYS A 41 8.71 -19.87 -1.68
N ILE A 42 8.10 -19.29 -2.72
CA ILE A 42 6.64 -19.19 -2.86
C ILE A 42 6.27 -19.78 -4.23
N PRO A 43 6.03 -21.10 -4.32
CA PRO A 43 5.82 -21.80 -5.59
C PRO A 43 4.43 -21.55 -6.20
N HIS A 44 3.45 -21.09 -5.42
CA HIS A 44 2.09 -20.79 -5.91
C HIS A 44 1.64 -19.43 -5.36
N ILE A 45 1.18 -18.55 -6.23
CA ILE A 45 0.76 -17.18 -5.89
C ILE A 45 -0.53 -16.92 -6.66
N GLU A 46 -1.58 -16.58 -5.93
CA GLU A 46 -2.86 -16.21 -6.51
C GLU A 46 -3.41 -14.99 -5.76
N MET A 47 -3.91 -14.01 -6.50
CA MET A 47 -4.55 -12.86 -5.87
C MET A 47 -5.90 -13.29 -5.28
N PRO A 48 -6.16 -13.03 -3.98
CA PRO A 48 -7.41 -13.41 -3.37
C PRO A 48 -8.56 -12.55 -3.93
N SER A 49 -9.77 -13.12 -3.98
CA SER A 49 -10.99 -12.43 -4.43
C SER A 49 -11.56 -11.47 -3.36
N VAL A 50 -10.71 -10.60 -2.84
CA VAL A 50 -11.03 -9.58 -1.82
C VAL A 50 -10.36 -8.27 -2.19
N GLN A 51 -10.94 -7.14 -1.81
CA GLN A 51 -10.45 -5.82 -2.23
C GLN A 51 -9.95 -5.01 -1.04
N PRO A 52 -8.73 -4.42 -1.07
CA PRO A 52 -7.75 -4.47 -2.18
C PRO A 52 -7.00 -5.81 -2.28
N GLU A 53 -6.94 -6.35 -3.50
CA GLU A 53 -6.41 -7.69 -3.80
C GLU A 53 -4.91 -7.81 -3.51
N ASP A 54 -4.14 -6.79 -3.92
CA ASP A 54 -2.70 -6.72 -3.71
C ASP A 54 -2.34 -6.74 -2.21
N THR A 55 -2.98 -5.88 -1.44
CA THR A 55 -2.73 -5.73 -0.01
C THR A 55 -3.15 -6.97 0.75
N ALA A 56 -4.24 -7.61 0.33
CA ALA A 56 -4.66 -8.88 0.89
C ALA A 56 -3.63 -9.99 0.64
N LEU A 57 -3.10 -10.10 -0.58
CA LEU A 57 -2.03 -11.04 -0.90
C LEU A 57 -0.79 -10.80 -0.03
N TRP A 58 -0.36 -9.54 0.12
CA TRP A 58 0.81 -9.20 0.94
C TRP A 58 0.59 -9.52 2.42
N LEU A 59 -0.60 -9.26 2.97
CA LEU A 59 -0.95 -9.62 4.34
C LEU A 59 -0.93 -11.14 4.54
N ASN A 60 -1.40 -11.92 3.56
CA ASN A 60 -1.36 -13.39 3.62
C ASN A 60 0.07 -13.92 3.59
N LEU A 61 0.91 -13.47 2.65
CA LEU A 61 2.30 -13.92 2.56
C LEU A 61 3.11 -13.57 3.83
N LEU A 62 2.95 -12.36 4.35
CA LEU A 62 3.58 -11.96 5.62
C LEU A 62 3.02 -12.74 6.81
N HIS A 63 1.77 -13.20 6.73
CA HIS A 63 1.17 -14.05 7.75
C HIS A 63 1.73 -15.47 7.73
N GLU A 64 2.00 -16.03 6.56
CA GLU A 64 2.62 -17.34 6.35
C GLU A 64 4.09 -17.39 6.80
N GLY A 65 4.66 -16.25 7.20
CA GLY A 65 6.02 -16.14 7.73
C GLY A 65 7.04 -15.69 6.69
N HIS A 66 6.60 -15.31 5.48
CA HIS A 66 7.49 -14.73 4.49
C HIS A 66 7.93 -13.32 4.90
N GLU A 67 9.15 -12.95 4.51
CA GLU A 67 9.72 -11.64 4.81
C GLU A 67 9.61 -10.71 3.60
N ALA A 68 9.13 -9.48 3.80
CA ALA A 68 9.25 -8.42 2.81
C ALA A 68 10.47 -7.54 3.12
N LYS A 69 11.44 -7.52 2.20
CA LYS A 69 12.66 -6.69 2.28
C LYS A 69 12.57 -5.53 1.30
N GLY A 70 12.78 -4.32 1.80
CA GLY A 70 12.74 -3.11 0.99
C GLY A 70 14.11 -2.75 0.42
N ILE A 71 14.13 -2.39 -0.86
CA ILE A 71 15.30 -1.87 -1.56
C ILE A 71 15.19 -0.34 -1.62
N GLN A 72 16.19 0.36 -1.10
CA GLN A 72 16.23 1.83 -1.08
C GLN A 72 16.78 2.41 -2.39
N GLN A 73 16.17 2.01 -3.50
CA GLN A 73 16.53 2.48 -4.83
C GLN A 73 15.26 2.72 -5.64
N VAL A 74 15.25 3.79 -6.42
CA VAL A 74 14.15 4.10 -7.32
C VAL A 74 14.27 3.20 -8.56
N LEU A 75 13.53 2.08 -8.54
CA LEU A 75 13.51 1.11 -9.64
C LEU A 75 12.29 1.24 -10.55
N ALA A 76 11.33 2.09 -10.20
CA ALA A 76 10.12 2.29 -10.98
C ALA A 76 9.51 3.69 -10.78
N LYS A 77 8.81 4.16 -11.82
CA LYS A 77 8.11 5.45 -11.82
C LYS A 77 6.60 5.23 -11.91
N TYR A 78 5.87 5.73 -10.93
CA TYR A 78 4.39 5.71 -10.95
C TYR A 78 3.84 7.03 -11.51
N ARG A 79 2.93 6.92 -12.48
CA ARG A 79 2.26 8.06 -13.13
C ARG A 79 1.01 8.48 -12.35
N ILE A 80 0.92 9.76 -12.04
CA ILE A 80 -0.25 10.36 -11.41
C ILE A 80 -1.16 10.95 -12.49
N VAL A 81 -2.38 10.43 -12.60
CA VAL A 81 -3.41 10.90 -13.53
C VAL A 81 -4.49 11.62 -12.74
N ALA A 82 -4.86 12.84 -13.16
CA ALA A 82 -5.85 13.69 -12.50
C ALA A 82 -7.23 13.02 -12.41
N ASN A 83 -7.54 12.13 -13.37
CA ASN A 83 -8.79 11.39 -13.46
C ASN A 83 -8.74 9.94 -12.95
N SER A 84 -7.72 9.56 -12.17
CA SER A 84 -7.61 8.17 -11.71
C SER A 84 -8.76 7.71 -10.79
N VAL A 85 -9.09 6.41 -10.91
CA VAL A 85 -10.13 5.66 -10.17
C VAL A 85 -10.00 5.77 -8.65
N SER A 86 -8.84 6.21 -8.15
CA SER A 86 -8.53 6.41 -6.73
C SER A 86 -9.26 7.59 -6.05
N ARG A 87 -10.07 8.37 -6.80
CA ARG A 87 -10.69 9.60 -6.29
C ARG A 87 -11.66 9.36 -5.13
N ASN A 88 -12.33 8.20 -5.05
CA ASN A 88 -13.24 7.90 -3.95
C ASN A 88 -12.51 7.29 -2.75
N LYS A 89 -11.83 8.15 -1.99
CA LYS A 89 -11.07 7.81 -0.78
C LYS A 89 -11.94 7.16 0.31
N ILE A 90 -13.21 7.52 0.37
CA ILE A 90 -14.18 6.92 1.30
C ILE A 90 -14.39 5.45 0.92
N ARG A 91 -14.61 5.16 -0.37
CA ARG A 91 -14.74 3.78 -0.86
C ARG A 91 -13.45 2.99 -0.65
N ALA A 92 -12.28 3.60 -0.83
CA ALA A 92 -10.99 2.94 -0.55
C ALA A 92 -10.83 2.61 0.95
N ALA A 93 -11.17 3.54 1.84
CA ALA A 93 -11.17 3.30 3.27
C ALA A 93 -12.17 2.21 3.68
N PHE A 94 -13.37 2.19 3.11
CA PHE A 94 -14.36 1.15 3.38
C PHE A 94 -13.89 -0.24 2.93
N ARG A 95 -13.28 -0.34 1.74
CA ARG A 95 -12.66 -1.58 1.26
C ARG A 95 -11.56 -2.06 2.21
N TYR A 96 -10.70 -1.15 2.64
CA TYR A 96 -9.62 -1.47 3.57
C TYR A 96 -10.14 -1.92 4.95
N TRP A 97 -11.18 -1.26 5.46
CA TRP A 97 -11.87 -1.68 6.69
C TRP A 97 -12.42 -3.10 6.55
N LYS A 98 -13.09 -3.41 5.44
CA LYS A 98 -13.62 -4.75 5.16
C LYS A 98 -12.48 -5.79 5.14
N LEU A 99 -11.39 -5.49 4.44
CA LEU A 99 -10.19 -6.35 4.37
C LEU A 99 -9.66 -6.67 5.79
N LEU A 100 -9.51 -5.67 6.66
CA LEU A 100 -9.02 -5.88 8.02
C LEU A 100 -9.96 -6.77 8.84
N ARG A 101 -11.29 -6.66 8.67
CA ARG A 101 -12.26 -7.54 9.35
C ARG A 101 -12.26 -8.98 8.83
N GLU A 102 -11.87 -9.19 7.57
CA GLU A 102 -11.73 -10.53 7.00
C GLU A 102 -10.47 -11.25 7.52
N GLN A 103 -9.53 -10.52 8.15
CA GLN A 103 -8.37 -11.11 8.80
C GLN A 103 -8.77 -11.78 10.13
N LYS A 104 -8.90 -13.11 10.11
CA LYS A 104 -9.32 -13.94 11.26
C LYS A 104 -8.56 -13.69 12.57
N ARG A 105 -7.33 -13.20 12.49
CA ARG A 105 -6.41 -12.98 13.62
C ARG A 105 -6.47 -11.61 14.26
N LEU A 106 -7.18 -10.66 13.65
CA LEU A 106 -7.34 -9.34 14.22
C LEU A 106 -8.61 -9.28 15.05
N ASN A 107 -8.48 -8.94 16.33
CA ASN A 107 -9.64 -8.61 17.15
C ASN A 107 -10.17 -7.20 16.81
N ALA A 108 -11.37 -6.87 17.27
CA ALA A 108 -12.02 -5.59 16.98
C ALA A 108 -11.16 -4.36 17.35
N VAL A 109 -10.42 -4.43 18.46
CA VAL A 109 -9.53 -3.36 18.93
C VAL A 109 -8.34 -3.18 17.98
N GLN A 110 -7.72 -4.28 17.57
CA GLN A 110 -6.61 -4.28 16.61
C GLN A 110 -7.05 -3.76 15.24
N ILE A 111 -8.23 -4.18 14.76
CA ILE A 111 -8.82 -3.69 13.50
C ILE A 111 -8.95 -2.17 13.56
N PHE A 112 -9.54 -1.64 14.63
CA PHE A 112 -9.70 -0.20 14.80
C PHE A 112 -8.35 0.53 14.88
N TYR A 113 -7.38 -0.02 15.61
CA TYR A 113 -6.04 0.54 15.74
C TYR A 113 -5.32 0.62 14.38
N TYR A 114 -5.29 -0.47 13.62
CA TYR A 114 -4.65 -0.50 12.30
C TYR A 114 -5.37 0.37 11.28
N PHE A 115 -6.70 0.37 11.29
CA PHE A 115 -7.48 1.24 10.43
C PHE A 115 -7.22 2.72 10.72
N SER A 116 -7.12 3.10 12.00
CA SER A 116 -6.80 4.47 12.40
C SER A 116 -5.42 4.90 11.91
N LYS A 117 -4.42 4.01 12.01
CA LYS A 117 -3.08 4.26 11.44
C LYS A 117 -3.13 4.42 9.92
N TYR A 118 -3.84 3.54 9.22
CA TYR A 118 -4.03 3.64 7.78
C TYR A 118 -4.66 4.98 7.39
N ALA A 119 -5.74 5.38 8.08
CA ALA A 119 -6.43 6.64 7.83
C ALA A 119 -5.50 7.85 8.07
N PHE A 120 -4.71 7.82 9.15
CA PHE A 120 -3.71 8.85 9.44
C PHE A 120 -2.63 8.95 8.36
N HIS A 121 -2.06 7.82 7.93
CA HIS A 121 -1.06 7.77 6.86
C HIS A 121 -1.63 8.25 5.52
N ALA A 122 -2.85 7.84 5.18
CA ALA A 122 -3.55 8.28 3.98
C ALA A 122 -3.81 9.80 4.01
N TYR A 123 -4.25 10.34 5.15
CA TYR A 123 -4.45 11.78 5.33
C TYR A 123 -3.13 12.57 5.18
N ARG A 124 -2.05 12.10 5.82
CA ARG A 124 -0.73 12.76 5.75
C ARG A 124 -0.17 12.75 4.32
N LYS A 125 -0.31 11.64 3.59
CA LYS A 125 0.09 11.53 2.17
C LYS A 125 -0.65 12.55 1.29
N ASN A 126 -1.91 12.85 1.62
CA ASN A 126 -2.73 13.82 0.91
C ASN A 126 -2.33 15.27 1.17
N LYS A 127 -1.97 15.67 2.41
CA LYS A 127 -1.46 17.03 2.65
C LYS A 127 -0.21 17.33 1.82
N ILE A 128 0.68 16.36 1.69
CA ILE A 128 1.90 16.47 0.87
C ILE A 128 1.54 16.56 -0.64
N ASN A 129 0.49 15.88 -1.10
CA ASN A 129 -0.01 15.99 -2.48
C ASN A 129 -0.69 17.34 -2.80
N VAL A 130 -1.27 18.01 -1.80
CA VAL A 130 -1.91 19.33 -1.97
C VAL A 130 -0.86 20.44 -2.00
N VAL A 131 0.13 20.40 -1.11
CA VAL A 131 1.22 21.41 -1.08
C VAL A 131 2.07 21.37 -2.36
N GLY A 132 2.32 20.19 -2.95
CA GLY A 132 3.01 20.07 -4.23
C GLY A 132 2.19 20.52 -5.45
N LYS A 133 0.88 20.74 -5.32
CA LYS A 133 0.03 21.36 -6.35
C LYS A 133 -0.04 22.88 -6.23
N THR A 134 0.36 23.45 -5.10
CA THR A 134 0.31 24.91 -4.85
C THR A 134 1.59 25.63 -5.26
N GLN A 135 2.59 24.90 -5.79
CA GLN A 135 3.84 25.48 -6.34
C GLN A 135 4.03 25.21 -7.83
N LEU A 136 2.93 25.09 -8.59
CA LEU A 136 2.92 25.23 -10.04
C LEU A 136 2.12 26.47 -10.42
#